data_AF-A0A1A8J6Z1-F1
#
_entry.id   AF-A0A1A8J6Z1-F1
#
_cell.length_a   1.000
_cell.length_b   1.000
_cell.length_c   1.000
_cell.angle_alpha   90.00
_cell.angle_beta   90.00
_cell.angle_gamma   90.00
#
_symmetry.space_group_name_H-M   'P 1'
#
loop_
_entity.id
_entity.type
_entity.pdbx_description
1 polymer ?
#
loop_
_entity_poly.entity_id
_entity_poly.type
_entity_poly.pdbx_seq_one_letter_code
_entity_poly.pdbx_strand_id
1 'polypeptide(L)'
;MECTEGAPGMFSQYLTKDVIVGHYNHTDKLENRKDKNELQAVDIAVLLLCLLIVAENAVVLIAIWKNKKFHVPMYYLLGNLTLSDLLAGLTYMINIVTSGATTFKMTPVLYFLREGCVFITLAASIISLLAIAIERHVTMVRMKPYQGDKQGRMFSLIGGSWVLSVFLGVLPVLGWNCICHLEKCSTVLPLYAKSYILFSNTIFSAILMSIVVLYVRIFRIVKANTQRLATVPQRRGLYRKSQKYIALLKTVTVVLGVFIVCWLPLFILFLIDYFCQARECKVLKMSEYFLATAIINSLLNPIIYTLTSRDMRKAILRLLCRPCLLNKDGKMKKFGVAFLDFSTTKTDAASHRLEGLETTVSSSNCTPSAIKAIYPKISRI
;
A
#
# COMPACT_ATOMS: atom_id res chain seq x y z
N MET A 1 -36.96 10.43 10.86
CA MET A 1 -37.17 10.36 9.40
C MET A 1 -37.24 8.88 9.08
N GLU A 2 -38.41 8.29 9.26
CA GLU A 2 -38.66 6.90 8.88
C GLU A 2 -39.18 6.91 7.44
N CYS A 3 -38.63 6.04 6.61
CA CYS A 3 -39.10 5.84 5.25
C CYS A 3 -40.49 5.18 5.33
N THR A 4 -41.54 5.99 5.37
CA THR A 4 -42.92 5.47 5.34
C THR A 4 -43.23 4.93 3.94
N GLU A 5 -44.00 3.85 3.88
CA GLU A 5 -44.36 3.08 2.67
C GLU A 5 -45.18 3.86 1.62
N GLY A 6 -45.29 5.19 1.72
CA GLY A 6 -45.99 6.07 0.76
C GLY A 6 -45.11 7.15 0.11
N ALA A 7 -43.81 7.19 0.38
CA ALA A 7 -42.87 8.17 -0.19
C ALA A 7 -42.43 7.78 -1.62
N PRO A 8 -42.09 8.76 -2.50
CA PRO A 8 -41.61 8.47 -3.85
C PRO A 8 -40.46 7.47 -3.79
N GLY A 9 -40.51 6.44 -4.64
CA GLY A 9 -39.81 5.16 -4.45
C GLY A 9 -38.35 5.28 -4.03
N MET A 10 -37.82 4.25 -3.35
CA MET A 10 -36.48 4.13 -2.75
C MET A 10 -35.36 5.01 -3.36
N PHE A 11 -35.30 5.17 -4.68
CA PHE A 11 -34.36 6.02 -5.41
C PHE A 11 -34.52 7.54 -5.18
N SER A 12 -35.72 8.05 -4.87
CA SER A 12 -35.97 9.48 -4.65
C SER A 12 -35.15 10.00 -3.47
N GLN A 13 -35.00 9.21 -2.41
CA GLN A 13 -34.24 9.60 -1.22
C GLN A 13 -32.76 9.78 -1.51
N TYR A 14 -32.22 9.04 -2.48
CA TYR A 14 -30.83 9.18 -2.90
C TYR A 14 -30.56 10.51 -3.66
N LEU A 15 -31.61 11.17 -4.13
CA LEU A 15 -31.55 12.44 -4.86
C LEU A 15 -31.98 13.64 -3.98
N THR A 16 -32.70 13.40 -2.89
CA THR A 16 -33.16 14.44 -1.96
C THR A 16 -32.03 14.93 -1.05
N LYS A 17 -31.71 16.23 -1.12
CA LYS A 17 -30.60 16.84 -0.36
C LYS A 17 -30.85 16.92 1.14
N ASP A 18 -32.12 17.06 1.55
CA ASP A 18 -32.50 17.21 2.97
C ASP A 18 -32.13 16.00 3.83
N VAL A 19 -31.96 14.83 3.21
CA VAL A 19 -31.48 13.61 3.88
C VAL A 19 -30.15 13.86 4.56
N ILE A 20 -29.20 14.52 3.88
CA ILE A 20 -27.87 14.82 4.44
C ILE A 20 -28.01 15.73 5.67
N VAL A 21 -28.84 16.77 5.57
CA VAL A 21 -29.06 17.73 6.67
C VAL A 21 -29.63 17.01 7.90
N GLY A 22 -30.62 16.14 7.73
CA GLY A 22 -31.22 15.36 8.83
C GLY A 22 -30.20 14.45 9.54
N HIS A 23 -29.34 13.77 8.77
CA HIS A 23 -28.32 12.87 9.32
C HIS A 23 -27.21 13.64 10.07
N TYR A 24 -26.75 14.76 9.52
CA TYR A 24 -25.76 15.60 10.19
C TYR A 24 -26.32 16.28 11.45
N ASN A 25 -27.61 16.60 11.47
CA ASN A 25 -28.28 17.11 12.68
C ASN A 25 -28.32 16.02 13.77
N HIS A 26 -28.70 14.79 13.41
CA HIS A 26 -28.73 13.66 14.35
C HIS A 26 -27.36 13.42 15.00
N THR A 27 -26.28 13.47 14.22
CA THR A 27 -24.90 13.29 14.70
C THR A 27 -24.29 14.51 15.41
N ASP A 28 -25.04 15.60 15.59
CA ASP A 28 -24.57 16.85 16.22
C ASP A 28 -23.34 17.46 15.52
N LYS A 29 -23.32 17.33 14.18
CA LYS A 29 -22.27 17.87 13.29
C LYS A 29 -22.76 18.99 12.39
N LEU A 30 -24.04 19.32 12.41
CA LEU A 30 -24.65 20.26 11.47
C LEU A 30 -24.16 21.70 11.68
N GLU A 31 -24.30 22.25 12.89
CA GLU A 31 -23.99 23.65 13.18
C GLU A 31 -22.51 23.95 12.97
N ASN A 32 -21.63 23.16 13.60
CA ASN A 32 -20.16 23.26 13.44
C ASN A 32 -19.69 23.24 11.97
N ARG A 33 -20.42 22.56 11.08
CA ARG A 33 -20.04 22.39 9.68
C ARG A 33 -20.70 23.38 8.73
N LYS A 34 -21.83 23.98 9.12
CA LYS A 34 -22.44 25.12 8.43
C LYS A 34 -21.64 26.39 8.63
N ASP A 35 -21.07 26.59 9.82
CA ASP A 35 -20.30 27.79 10.15
C ASP A 35 -18.87 27.76 9.59
N LYS A 36 -18.38 26.59 9.15
CA LYS A 36 -17.15 26.45 8.33
C LYS A 36 -17.39 26.99 6.91
N ASN A 37 -17.52 28.31 6.78
CA ASN A 37 -17.62 29.01 5.50
C ASN A 37 -16.23 29.32 4.88
N GLU A 38 -15.18 29.35 5.70
CA GLU A 38 -13.80 29.59 5.26
C GLU A 38 -12.90 28.38 5.51
N LEU A 39 -11.95 28.17 4.59
CA LEU A 39 -10.97 27.08 4.65
C LEU A 39 -9.99 27.36 5.79
N GLN A 40 -10.02 26.53 6.84
CA GLN A 40 -9.17 26.75 8.01
C GLN A 40 -7.70 26.43 7.68
N ALA A 41 -6.76 26.97 8.47
CA ALA A 41 -5.33 26.69 8.30
C ALA A 41 -5.02 25.18 8.31
N VAL A 42 -5.79 24.39 9.06
CA VAL A 42 -5.69 22.92 9.07
C VAL A 42 -6.09 22.33 7.72
N ASP A 43 -7.21 22.77 7.13
CA ASP A 43 -7.67 22.28 5.83
C ASP A 43 -6.65 22.61 4.72
N ILE A 44 -6.05 23.81 4.75
CA ILE A 44 -4.98 24.23 3.84
C ILE A 44 -3.75 23.32 4.00
N ALA A 45 -3.31 23.08 5.24
CA ALA A 45 -2.16 22.22 5.51
C ALA A 45 -2.39 20.79 5.00
N VAL A 46 -3.59 20.25 5.19
CA VAL A 46 -3.94 18.90 4.72
C VAL A 46 -4.09 18.85 3.20
N LEU A 47 -4.55 19.93 2.54
CA LEU A 47 -4.56 20.02 1.07
C LEU A 47 -3.14 20.03 0.48
N LEU A 48 -2.21 20.78 1.10
CA LEU A 48 -0.79 20.75 0.71
C LEU A 48 -0.19 19.36 0.88
N LEU A 49 -0.55 18.67 1.97
CA LEU A 49 -0.18 17.26 2.18
C LEU A 49 -0.72 16.36 1.06
N CYS A 50 -1.98 16.52 0.65
CA CYS A 50 -2.57 15.74 -0.44
C CYS A 50 -1.87 16.01 -1.79
N LEU A 51 -1.54 17.27 -2.08
CA LEU A 51 -0.78 17.64 -3.28
C LEU A 51 0.59 16.97 -3.30
N LEU A 52 1.28 16.93 -2.14
CA LEU A 52 2.55 16.24 -2.01
C LEU A 52 2.40 14.73 -2.25
N ILE A 53 1.38 14.09 -1.67
CA ILE A 53 1.09 12.65 -1.87
C ILE A 53 0.88 12.33 -3.35
N VAL A 54 0.08 13.14 -4.05
CA VAL A 54 -0.18 12.97 -5.49
C VAL A 54 1.10 13.12 -6.29
N ALA A 55 1.89 14.17 -6.02
CA ALA A 55 3.13 14.44 -6.73
C ALA A 55 4.17 13.33 -6.52
N GLU A 56 4.41 12.90 -5.29
CA GLU A 56 5.40 11.87 -4.96
C GLU A 56 5.03 10.52 -5.56
N ASN A 57 3.78 10.07 -5.40
CA ASN A 57 3.32 8.81 -5.97
C ASN A 57 3.30 8.84 -7.50
N ALA A 58 2.99 9.99 -8.13
CA ALA A 58 3.09 10.15 -9.58
C ALA A 58 4.54 10.00 -10.06
N VAL A 59 5.51 10.60 -9.36
CA VAL A 59 6.94 10.46 -9.67
C VAL A 59 7.39 9.01 -9.58
N VAL A 60 6.97 8.26 -8.55
CA VAL A 60 7.28 6.82 -8.42
C VAL A 60 6.67 6.03 -9.58
N LEU A 61 5.42 6.28 -9.93
CA LEU A 61 4.73 5.59 -11.02
C LEU A 61 5.42 5.84 -12.37
N ILE A 62 5.80 7.09 -12.64
CA ILE A 62 6.57 7.47 -13.84
C ILE A 62 7.95 6.80 -13.85
N ALA A 63 8.62 6.69 -12.69
CA ALA A 63 9.91 6.01 -12.57
C ALA A 63 9.82 4.52 -12.89
N ILE A 64 8.75 3.85 -12.45
CA ILE A 64 8.46 2.45 -12.78
C ILE A 64 8.20 2.31 -14.29
N TRP A 65 7.36 3.18 -14.86
CA TRP A 65 6.98 3.11 -16.27
C TRP A 65 8.13 3.38 -17.25
N LYS A 66 9.02 4.33 -16.95
CA LYS A 66 10.14 4.68 -17.85
C LYS A 66 11.31 3.71 -17.77
N ASN A 67 11.51 3.01 -16.65
CA ASN A 67 12.70 2.21 -16.45
C ASN A 67 12.43 0.72 -16.73
N LYS A 68 12.91 0.22 -17.88
CA LYS A 68 12.78 -1.19 -18.27
C LYS A 68 13.30 -2.19 -17.21
N LYS A 69 14.27 -1.79 -16.36
CA LYS A 69 14.75 -2.62 -15.24
C LYS A 69 13.66 -2.93 -14.21
N PHE A 70 12.61 -2.12 -14.15
CA PHE A 70 11.48 -2.28 -13.25
C PHE A 70 10.29 -3.02 -13.90
N HIS A 71 10.38 -3.48 -15.15
CA HIS A 71 9.35 -4.33 -15.76
C HIS A 71 9.48 -5.79 -15.31
N VAL A 72 9.53 -5.99 -13.99
CA VAL A 72 9.48 -7.32 -13.35
C VAL A 72 8.25 -7.40 -12.43
N PRO A 73 7.65 -8.60 -12.25
CA PRO A 73 6.37 -8.83 -11.56
C PRO A 73 6.12 -8.00 -10.30
N MET A 74 7.10 -8.01 -9.41
CA MET A 74 7.10 -7.30 -8.13
C MET A 74 6.83 -5.78 -8.26
N TYR A 75 7.38 -5.12 -9.29
CA TYR A 75 7.19 -3.68 -9.46
C TYR A 75 5.84 -3.33 -10.10
N TYR A 76 5.15 -4.26 -10.76
CA TYR A 76 3.76 -4.03 -11.18
C TYR A 76 2.82 -3.95 -9.98
N LEU A 77 3.00 -4.83 -8.98
CA LEU A 77 2.25 -4.76 -7.72
C LEU A 77 2.61 -3.49 -6.92
N LEU A 78 3.89 -3.10 -6.92
CA LEU A 78 4.31 -1.83 -6.33
C LEU A 78 3.67 -0.64 -7.05
N GLY A 79 3.63 -0.67 -8.38
CA GLY A 79 2.95 0.32 -9.21
C GLY A 79 1.47 0.43 -8.88
N ASN A 80 0.79 -0.71 -8.67
CA ASN A 80 -0.61 -0.73 -8.25
C ASN A 80 -0.82 -0.06 -6.89
N LEU A 81 0.05 -0.33 -5.91
CA LEU A 81 0.01 0.32 -4.59
C LEU A 81 0.23 1.84 -4.71
N THR A 82 1.20 2.27 -5.52
CA THR A 82 1.43 3.71 -5.74
C THR A 82 0.27 4.38 -6.48
N LEU A 83 -0.42 3.64 -7.35
CA LEU A 83 -1.62 4.13 -8.03
C LEU A 83 -2.78 4.29 -7.04
N SER A 84 -3.03 3.32 -6.17
CA SER A 84 -4.08 3.43 -5.16
C SER A 84 -3.80 4.56 -4.17
N ASP A 85 -2.55 4.77 -3.77
CA ASP A 85 -2.14 5.87 -2.89
C ASP A 85 -2.25 7.25 -3.57
N LEU A 86 -1.92 7.34 -4.87
CA LEU A 86 -2.14 8.56 -5.66
C LEU A 86 -3.63 8.90 -5.72
N LEU A 87 -4.47 7.90 -6.01
CA LEU A 87 -5.92 8.09 -6.03
C LEU A 87 -6.47 8.42 -4.64
N ALA A 88 -5.91 7.87 -3.55
CA ALA A 88 -6.26 8.26 -2.19
C ALA A 88 -6.00 9.75 -1.94
N GLY A 89 -4.85 10.27 -2.38
CA GLY A 89 -4.54 11.70 -2.31
C GLY A 89 -5.52 12.57 -3.10
N LEU A 90 -5.86 12.18 -4.33
CA LEU A 90 -6.85 12.91 -5.15
C LEU A 90 -8.25 12.87 -4.54
N THR A 91 -8.71 11.70 -4.11
CA THR A 91 -10.06 11.53 -3.54
C THR A 91 -10.19 12.29 -2.23
N TYR A 92 -9.16 12.32 -1.39
CA TYR A 92 -9.19 13.11 -0.16
C TYR A 92 -9.08 14.61 -0.42
N MET A 93 -8.32 15.05 -1.42
CA MET A 93 -8.32 16.44 -1.86
C MET A 93 -9.72 16.89 -2.28
N ILE A 94 -10.42 16.08 -3.09
CA ILE A 94 -11.82 16.32 -3.45
C ILE A 94 -12.71 16.33 -2.21
N ASN A 95 -12.50 15.41 -1.26
CA ASN A 95 -13.23 15.35 0.01
C ASN A 95 -13.12 16.67 0.78
N ILE A 96 -11.92 17.23 0.93
CA ILE A 96 -11.71 18.50 1.65
C ILE A 96 -12.34 19.68 0.90
N VAL A 97 -12.06 19.84 -0.41
CA VAL A 97 -12.58 20.96 -1.20
C VAL A 97 -14.11 20.97 -1.23
N THR A 98 -14.73 19.79 -1.15
CA THR A 98 -16.18 19.64 -1.12
C THR A 98 -16.78 19.49 0.29
N SER A 99 -15.97 19.72 1.33
CA SER A 99 -16.40 19.69 2.73
C SER A 99 -17.17 20.96 3.12
N GLY A 100 -17.52 21.08 4.41
CA GLY A 100 -18.20 22.26 4.96
C GLY A 100 -19.61 22.48 4.38
N ALA A 101 -19.94 23.74 4.08
CA ALA A 101 -21.25 24.13 3.55
C ALA A 101 -21.59 23.46 2.21
N THR A 102 -20.60 23.10 1.40
CA THR A 102 -20.83 22.45 0.10
C THR A 102 -21.34 21.02 0.23
N THR A 103 -21.08 20.34 1.36
CA THR A 103 -21.60 18.99 1.62
C THR A 103 -23.13 18.96 1.66
N PHE A 104 -23.77 20.01 2.18
CA PHE A 104 -25.23 20.10 2.27
C PHE A 104 -25.90 20.45 0.92
N LYS A 105 -25.11 20.84 -0.09
CA LYS A 105 -25.61 21.09 -1.46
C LYS A 105 -25.63 19.82 -2.31
N MET A 106 -25.00 18.73 -1.84
CA MET A 106 -24.87 17.46 -2.54
C MET A 106 -26.09 16.56 -2.36
N THR A 107 -26.25 15.60 -3.27
CA THR A 107 -27.20 14.49 -3.11
C THR A 107 -26.53 13.32 -2.37
N PRO A 108 -27.30 12.46 -1.68
CA PRO A 108 -26.75 11.25 -1.06
C PRO A 108 -25.93 10.35 -2.01
N VAL A 109 -26.28 10.23 -3.30
CA VAL A 109 -25.44 9.49 -4.27
C VAL A 109 -24.03 10.08 -4.37
N LEU A 110 -23.93 11.41 -4.52
CA LEU A 110 -22.63 12.09 -4.60
C LEU A 110 -21.86 11.97 -3.28
N TYR A 111 -22.56 11.99 -2.15
CA TYR A 111 -21.97 11.73 -0.84
C TYR A 111 -21.35 10.32 -0.75
N PHE A 112 -22.09 9.28 -1.12
CA PHE A 112 -21.56 7.92 -1.14
C PHE A 112 -20.44 7.74 -2.16
N LEU A 113 -20.49 8.43 -3.31
CA LEU A 113 -19.40 8.38 -4.27
C LEU A 113 -18.12 9.01 -3.69
N ARG A 114 -18.24 10.17 -3.03
CA ARG A 114 -17.11 10.86 -2.39
C ARG A 114 -16.48 10.01 -1.30
N GLU A 115 -17.26 9.57 -0.31
CA GLU A 115 -16.73 8.78 0.82
C GLU A 115 -16.38 7.35 0.38
N GLY A 116 -17.16 6.78 -0.54
CA GLY A 116 -16.92 5.46 -1.14
C GLY A 116 -15.59 5.40 -1.90
N CYS A 117 -15.22 6.45 -2.64
CA CYS A 117 -13.92 6.52 -3.31
C CYS A 117 -12.74 6.45 -2.31
N VAL A 118 -12.87 7.05 -1.11
CA VAL A 118 -11.87 6.92 -0.04
C VAL A 118 -11.81 5.48 0.48
N PHE A 119 -12.96 4.83 0.68
CA PHE A 119 -13.02 3.41 1.06
C PHE A 119 -12.44 2.47 0.00
N ILE A 120 -12.71 2.72 -1.28
CA ILE A 120 -12.21 1.91 -2.40
C ILE A 120 -10.70 2.01 -2.50
N THR A 121 -10.14 3.22 -2.40
CA THR A 121 -8.68 3.42 -2.47
C THR A 121 -7.97 2.80 -1.28
N LEU A 122 -8.54 2.90 -0.08
CA LEU A 122 -8.08 2.16 1.11
C LEU A 122 -8.08 0.64 0.89
N ALA A 123 -9.21 0.08 0.45
CA ALA A 123 -9.35 -1.34 0.17
C ALA A 123 -8.30 -1.79 -0.87
N ALA A 124 -8.10 -1.00 -1.93
CA ALA A 124 -7.15 -1.28 -2.98
C ALA A 124 -5.71 -1.32 -2.45
N SER A 125 -5.32 -0.38 -1.58
CA SER A 125 -4.01 -0.38 -0.94
C SER A 125 -3.81 -1.60 -0.03
N ILE A 126 -4.79 -1.96 0.82
CA ILE A 126 -4.69 -3.12 1.72
C ILE A 126 -4.62 -4.45 0.95
N ILE A 127 -5.48 -4.63 -0.06
CA ILE A 127 -5.48 -5.85 -0.87
C ILE A 127 -4.20 -5.93 -1.73
N SER A 128 -3.68 -4.79 -2.21
CA SER A 128 -2.38 -4.73 -2.90
C SER A 128 -1.23 -5.13 -1.98
N LEU A 129 -1.22 -4.68 -0.72
CA LEU A 129 -0.23 -5.10 0.27
C LEU A 129 -0.29 -6.61 0.55
N LEU A 130 -1.48 -7.19 0.60
CA LEU A 130 -1.66 -8.64 0.70
C LEU A 130 -1.10 -9.37 -0.52
N ALA A 131 -1.39 -8.87 -1.74
CA ALA A 131 -0.86 -9.45 -2.97
C ALA A 131 0.68 -9.40 -3.00
N ILE A 132 1.28 -8.29 -2.56
CA ILE A 132 2.73 -8.15 -2.39
C ILE A 132 3.23 -9.18 -1.36
N ALA A 133 2.58 -9.32 -0.20
CA ALA A 133 2.99 -10.28 0.82
C ALA A 133 2.96 -11.74 0.31
N ILE A 134 1.93 -12.10 -0.46
CA ILE A 134 1.80 -13.44 -1.07
C ILE A 134 2.89 -13.66 -2.12
N GLU A 135 3.15 -12.68 -3.00
CA GLU A 135 4.23 -12.75 -3.99
C GLU A 135 5.59 -12.94 -3.31
N ARG A 136 5.85 -12.18 -2.25
CA ARG A 136 7.08 -12.26 -1.47
C ARG A 136 7.25 -13.60 -0.79
N HIS A 137 6.17 -14.11 -0.20
CA HIS A 137 6.18 -15.44 0.39
C HIS A 137 6.57 -16.49 -0.65
N VAL A 138 5.93 -16.49 -1.82
CA VAL A 138 6.20 -17.47 -2.87
C VAL A 138 7.65 -17.35 -3.39
N THR A 139 8.13 -16.14 -3.66
CA THR A 139 9.46 -15.92 -4.25
C THR A 139 10.60 -16.17 -3.27
N MET A 140 10.45 -15.80 -2.00
CA MET A 140 11.51 -15.95 -1.00
C MET A 140 11.57 -17.34 -0.38
N VAL A 141 10.42 -18.01 -0.18
CA VAL A 141 10.40 -19.38 0.36
C VAL A 141 10.91 -20.39 -0.66
N ARG A 142 10.51 -20.27 -1.93
CA ARG A 142 10.88 -21.27 -2.93
C ARG A 142 12.32 -21.16 -3.43
N MET A 143 13.02 -20.04 -3.22
CA MET A 143 14.41 -19.72 -3.65
C MET A 143 14.76 -20.00 -5.13
N LYS A 144 13.83 -20.57 -5.90
CA LYS A 144 13.92 -20.90 -7.31
C LYS A 144 13.26 -19.78 -8.11
N PRO A 145 13.87 -19.31 -9.21
CA PRO A 145 13.18 -18.44 -10.14
C PRO A 145 11.93 -19.18 -10.64
N TYR A 146 10.76 -18.60 -10.37
CA TYR A 146 9.46 -19.14 -10.81
C TYR A 146 9.46 -19.35 -12.34
N GLN A 147 9.03 -20.52 -12.81
CA GLN A 147 9.06 -20.94 -14.22
C GLN A 147 7.71 -20.79 -14.96
N GLY A 148 6.66 -20.25 -14.34
CA GLY A 148 5.35 -19.99 -15.00
C GLY A 148 5.20 -18.57 -15.57
N ASP A 149 4.11 -18.30 -16.30
CA ASP A 149 3.75 -16.95 -16.76
C ASP A 149 3.58 -16.01 -15.55
N LYS A 150 4.54 -15.11 -15.42
CA LYS A 150 4.59 -14.17 -14.29
C LYS A 150 3.71 -12.96 -14.54
N GLN A 151 3.46 -12.59 -15.80
CA GLN A 151 2.75 -11.36 -16.11
C GLN A 151 1.24 -11.54 -15.97
N GLY A 152 0.65 -12.59 -16.55
CA GLY A 152 -0.78 -12.86 -16.43
C GLY A 152 -1.24 -12.99 -14.97
N ARG A 153 -0.45 -13.67 -14.13
CA ARG A 153 -0.74 -13.76 -12.69
C ARG A 153 -0.72 -12.40 -11.98
N MET A 154 0.24 -11.51 -12.29
CA MET A 154 0.27 -10.19 -11.64
C MET A 154 -0.89 -9.31 -12.08
N PHE A 155 -1.23 -9.30 -13.38
CA PHE A 155 -2.39 -8.56 -13.87
C PHE A 155 -3.70 -9.10 -13.29
N SER A 156 -3.82 -10.42 -13.10
CA SER A 156 -4.96 -11.02 -12.40
C SER A 156 -5.05 -10.57 -10.94
N LEU A 157 -3.93 -10.52 -10.21
CA LEU A 157 -3.92 -9.99 -8.83
C LEU A 157 -4.30 -8.51 -8.76
N ILE A 158 -3.81 -7.70 -9.71
CA ILE A 158 -4.16 -6.29 -9.82
C ILE A 158 -5.65 -6.13 -10.12
N GLY A 159 -6.16 -6.78 -11.17
CA GLY A 159 -7.58 -6.74 -11.52
C GLY A 159 -8.48 -7.21 -10.39
N GLY A 160 -8.14 -8.33 -9.75
CA GLY A 160 -8.85 -8.85 -8.58
C GLY A 160 -8.84 -7.89 -7.39
N SER A 161 -7.73 -7.18 -7.15
CA SER A 161 -7.66 -6.18 -6.08
C SER A 161 -8.63 -5.02 -6.29
N TRP A 162 -8.74 -4.50 -7.51
CA TRP A 162 -9.67 -3.42 -7.85
C TRP A 162 -11.11 -3.88 -7.82
N VAL A 163 -11.42 -5.04 -8.40
CA VAL A 163 -12.78 -5.60 -8.39
C VAL A 163 -13.27 -5.79 -6.95
N LEU A 164 -12.46 -6.39 -6.08
CA LEU A 164 -12.83 -6.58 -4.68
C LEU A 164 -12.97 -5.26 -3.92
N SER A 165 -12.13 -4.27 -4.23
CA SER A 165 -12.15 -2.95 -3.60
C SER A 165 -13.40 -2.15 -3.98
N VAL A 166 -13.74 -2.13 -5.27
CA VAL A 166 -14.95 -1.50 -5.79
C VAL A 166 -16.19 -2.21 -5.26
N PHE A 167 -16.18 -3.54 -5.25
CA PHE A 167 -17.28 -4.33 -4.68
C PHE A 167 -17.54 -3.93 -3.23
N LEU A 168 -16.51 -3.93 -2.38
CA LEU A 168 -16.64 -3.54 -0.97
C LEU A 168 -17.13 -2.09 -0.81
N GLY A 169 -16.62 -1.16 -1.62
CA GLY A 169 -16.97 0.26 -1.53
C GLY A 169 -18.37 0.62 -2.05
N VAL A 170 -18.95 -0.19 -2.94
CA VAL A 170 -20.28 0.06 -3.54
C VAL A 170 -21.43 -0.52 -2.69
N LEU A 171 -21.17 -1.43 -1.75
CA LEU A 171 -22.19 -2.04 -0.88
C LEU A 171 -23.14 -1.03 -0.19
N PRO A 172 -22.67 0.13 0.32
CA PRO A 172 -23.56 1.12 0.92
C PRO A 172 -24.54 1.73 -0.09
N VAL A 173 -24.11 1.92 -1.34
CA VAL A 173 -24.95 2.44 -2.44
C VAL A 173 -26.01 1.42 -2.84
N LEU A 174 -25.69 0.13 -2.75
CA LEU A 174 -26.62 -0.97 -3.04
C LEU A 174 -27.65 -1.23 -1.94
N GLY A 175 -27.61 -0.48 -0.84
CA GLY A 175 -28.62 -0.53 0.22
C GLY A 175 -28.08 -0.81 1.62
N TRP A 176 -26.78 -1.12 1.80
CA TRP A 176 -26.20 -1.29 3.13
C TRP A 176 -25.84 0.05 3.79
N ASN A 177 -26.84 0.93 3.91
CA ASN A 177 -26.75 2.24 4.52
C ASN A 177 -27.83 2.44 5.59
N CYS A 178 -27.90 3.63 6.17
CA CYS A 178 -28.81 3.94 7.27
C CYS A 178 -29.82 5.04 6.95
N ILE A 179 -30.08 5.35 5.67
CA ILE A 179 -30.95 6.47 5.25
C ILE A 179 -32.32 6.43 5.95
N CYS A 180 -32.89 5.23 6.09
CA CYS A 180 -34.19 4.99 6.71
C CYS A 180 -34.15 4.72 8.22
N HIS A 181 -32.95 4.60 8.80
CA HIS A 181 -32.75 4.14 10.18
C HIS A 181 -31.67 4.97 10.86
N LEU A 182 -32.01 6.20 11.24
CA LEU A 182 -31.08 7.17 11.84
C LEU A 182 -30.30 6.62 13.05
N GLU A 183 -30.93 5.83 13.92
CA GLU A 183 -30.29 5.26 15.12
C GLU A 183 -29.12 4.31 14.80
N LYS A 184 -29.13 3.71 13.60
CA LYS A 184 -28.09 2.79 13.12
C LYS A 184 -26.96 3.52 12.37
N CYS A 185 -27.02 4.84 12.27
CA CYS A 185 -26.02 5.63 11.56
C CYS A 185 -24.74 5.86 12.36
N SER A 186 -23.63 5.89 11.63
CA SER A 186 -22.32 6.30 12.14
C SER A 186 -22.29 7.79 12.49
N THR A 187 -21.60 8.15 13.57
CA THR A 187 -21.29 9.55 13.89
C THR A 187 -20.14 10.06 13.03
N VAL A 188 -19.19 9.19 12.67
CA VAL A 188 -18.03 9.55 11.84
C VAL A 188 -18.44 9.82 10.39
N LEU A 189 -19.22 8.93 9.78
CA LEU A 189 -19.75 9.06 8.42
C LEU A 189 -21.29 9.07 8.43
N PRO A 190 -21.93 10.24 8.60
CA PRO A 190 -23.38 10.34 8.56
C PRO A 190 -23.89 9.85 7.19
N LEU A 191 -24.83 8.89 7.18
CA LEU A 191 -25.35 8.08 6.06
C LEU A 191 -24.81 6.65 5.98
N TYR A 192 -23.64 6.35 6.55
CA TYR A 192 -23.13 4.98 6.61
C TYR A 192 -23.71 4.24 7.82
N ALA A 193 -24.13 2.99 7.60
CA ALA A 193 -24.57 2.12 8.68
C ALA A 193 -23.39 1.68 9.54
N LYS A 194 -23.55 1.71 10.87
CA LYS A 194 -22.54 1.21 11.82
C LYS A 194 -22.12 -0.23 11.54
N SER A 195 -23.08 -1.08 11.14
CA SER A 195 -22.82 -2.49 10.81
C SER A 195 -21.92 -2.66 9.58
N TYR A 196 -22.09 -1.81 8.56
CA TYR A 196 -21.21 -1.81 7.38
C TYR A 196 -19.79 -1.39 7.76
N ILE A 197 -19.64 -0.28 8.51
CA ILE A 197 -18.32 0.20 8.93
C ILE A 197 -17.60 -0.87 9.76
N LEU A 198 -18.30 -1.51 10.70
CA LEU A 198 -17.74 -2.60 11.50
C LEU A 198 -17.30 -3.76 10.60
N PHE A 199 -18.15 -4.21 9.68
CA PHE A 199 -17.84 -5.28 8.74
C PHE A 199 -16.58 -4.99 7.92
N SER A 200 -16.49 -3.81 7.29
CA SER A 200 -15.31 -3.39 6.53
C SER A 200 -14.07 -3.30 7.42
N ASN A 201 -14.19 -2.72 8.62
CA ASN A 201 -13.09 -2.59 9.57
C ASN A 201 -12.56 -3.96 10.03
N THR A 202 -13.45 -4.92 10.28
CA THR A 202 -13.08 -6.31 10.64
C THR A 202 -12.35 -7.00 9.49
N ILE A 203 -12.84 -6.87 8.25
CA ILE A 203 -12.17 -7.45 7.07
C ILE A 203 -10.78 -6.86 6.87
N PHE A 204 -10.66 -5.53 6.90
CA PHE A 204 -9.37 -4.86 6.74
C PHE A 204 -8.38 -5.25 7.84
N SER A 205 -8.84 -5.30 9.09
CA SER A 205 -8.03 -5.76 10.22
C SER A 205 -7.58 -7.22 10.05
N ALA A 206 -8.48 -8.11 9.62
CA ALA A 206 -8.14 -9.51 9.36
C ALA A 206 -7.09 -9.65 8.24
N ILE A 207 -7.21 -8.87 7.16
CA ILE A 207 -6.22 -8.84 6.09
C ILE A 207 -4.87 -8.35 6.62
N LEU A 208 -4.81 -7.25 7.35
CA LEU A 208 -3.56 -6.75 7.93
C LEU A 208 -2.91 -7.77 8.88
N MET A 209 -3.70 -8.44 9.72
CA MET A 209 -3.20 -9.51 10.58
C MET A 209 -2.64 -10.68 9.76
N SER A 210 -3.31 -11.07 8.68
CA SER A 210 -2.80 -12.11 7.77
C SER A 210 -1.45 -11.71 7.15
N ILE A 211 -1.28 -10.43 6.78
CA ILE A 211 -0.03 -9.89 6.23
C ILE A 211 1.09 -9.98 7.28
N VAL A 212 0.82 -9.57 8.52
CA VAL A 212 1.78 -9.69 9.63
C VAL A 212 2.21 -11.14 9.83
N VAL A 213 1.26 -12.08 9.88
CA VAL A 213 1.56 -13.52 10.03
C VAL A 213 2.42 -14.03 8.87
N LEU A 214 2.11 -13.66 7.63
CA LEU A 214 2.91 -14.01 6.46
C LEU A 214 4.34 -13.48 6.58
N TYR A 215 4.54 -12.22 6.94
CA TYR A 215 5.88 -11.65 7.09
C TYR A 215 6.68 -12.25 8.25
N VAL A 216 6.03 -12.55 9.38
CA VAL A 216 6.68 -13.27 10.49
C VAL A 216 7.14 -14.66 10.02
N ARG A 217 6.30 -15.39 9.27
CA ARG A 217 6.69 -16.68 8.69
C ARG A 217 7.86 -16.54 7.71
N ILE A 218 7.80 -15.57 6.79
CA ILE A 218 8.90 -15.32 5.84
C ILE A 218 10.19 -15.00 6.59
N PHE A 219 10.14 -14.12 7.59
CA PHE A 219 11.31 -13.74 8.38
C PHE A 219 11.93 -14.94 9.10
N ARG A 220 11.11 -15.78 9.73
CA ARG A 220 11.58 -17.02 10.39
C ARG A 220 12.24 -17.97 9.39
N ILE A 221 11.63 -18.21 8.24
CA ILE A 221 12.15 -19.11 7.20
C ILE A 221 13.48 -18.59 6.64
N VAL A 222 13.55 -17.30 6.29
CA VAL A 222 14.76 -16.70 5.72
C VAL A 222 15.89 -16.66 6.74
N LYS A 223 15.61 -16.36 8.01
CA LYS A 223 16.62 -16.40 9.08
C LYS A 223 17.18 -17.80 9.28
N ALA A 224 16.32 -18.82 9.39
CA ALA A 224 16.73 -20.21 9.54
C ALA A 224 17.58 -20.70 8.35
N ASN A 225 17.16 -20.37 7.12
CA ASN A 225 17.90 -20.74 5.92
C ASN A 225 19.25 -20.00 5.82
N THR A 226 19.31 -18.74 6.24
CA THR A 226 20.56 -17.97 6.24
C THR A 226 21.57 -18.52 7.25
N GLN A 227 21.11 -18.92 8.43
CA GLN A 227 21.95 -19.58 9.44
C GLN A 227 22.51 -20.90 8.92
N ARG A 228 21.69 -21.74 8.27
CA ARG A 228 22.14 -22.98 7.63
C ARG A 228 23.13 -22.75 6.49
N LEU A 229 23.00 -21.64 5.76
CA LEU A 229 23.94 -21.28 4.69
C LEU A 229 25.26 -20.70 5.23
N ALA A 230 25.27 -20.14 6.44
CA ALA A 230 26.49 -19.62 7.07
C ALA A 230 27.44 -20.75 7.51
N THR A 231 26.91 -21.92 7.88
CA THR A 231 27.69 -23.06 8.33
C THR A 231 28.29 -23.89 7.19
N VAL A 232 27.93 -23.63 5.93
CA VAL A 232 28.39 -24.39 4.75
C VAL A 232 29.30 -23.52 3.87
N PRO A 233 30.64 -23.65 3.95
CA PRO A 233 31.60 -22.79 3.23
C PRO A 233 31.44 -22.80 1.71
N GLN A 234 31.01 -23.92 1.13
CA GLN A 234 30.79 -24.08 -0.32
C GLN A 234 29.60 -23.28 -0.87
N ARG A 235 28.71 -22.74 -0.02
CA ARG A 235 27.49 -22.01 -0.44
C ARG A 235 27.53 -20.50 -0.19
N ARG A 236 28.72 -19.89 -0.17
CA ARG A 236 28.92 -18.44 0.01
C ARG A 236 28.08 -17.57 -0.94
N GLY A 237 27.90 -17.97 -2.19
CA GLY A 237 27.07 -17.25 -3.16
C GLY A 237 25.59 -17.18 -2.76
N LEU A 238 25.01 -18.30 -2.31
CA LEU A 238 23.64 -18.37 -1.80
C LEU A 238 23.48 -17.62 -0.47
N TYR A 239 24.48 -17.69 0.41
CA TYR A 239 24.52 -16.90 1.64
C TYR A 239 24.46 -15.40 1.36
N ARG A 240 25.27 -14.89 0.42
CA ARG A 240 25.26 -13.48 0.00
C ARG A 240 23.91 -13.06 -0.62
N LYS A 241 23.27 -13.96 -1.38
CA LYS A 241 21.91 -13.75 -1.91
C LYS A 241 20.86 -13.71 -0.79
N SER A 242 20.96 -14.58 0.20
CA SER A 242 20.08 -14.62 1.38
C SER A 242 20.17 -13.35 2.23
N GLN A 243 21.38 -12.83 2.43
CA GLN A 243 21.61 -11.55 3.12
C GLN A 243 20.90 -10.37 2.43
N LYS A 244 20.91 -10.33 1.08
CA LYS A 244 20.15 -9.33 0.32
C LYS A 244 18.63 -9.47 0.54
N TYR A 245 18.11 -10.70 0.62
CA TYR A 245 16.69 -10.92 0.95
C TYR A 245 16.33 -10.46 2.36
N ILE A 246 17.20 -10.69 3.36
CA ILE A 246 17.00 -10.17 4.73
C ILE A 246 16.92 -8.64 4.74
N ALA A 247 17.81 -7.96 4.01
CA ALA A 247 17.79 -6.50 3.92
C ALA A 247 16.47 -5.99 3.31
N LEU A 248 16.02 -6.61 2.21
CA LEU A 248 14.74 -6.28 1.58
C LEU A 248 13.54 -6.56 2.51
N LEU A 249 13.59 -7.62 3.32
CA LEU A 249 12.54 -7.92 4.30
C LEU A 249 12.46 -6.86 5.40
N LYS A 250 13.59 -6.40 5.94
CA LYS A 250 13.61 -5.32 6.94
C LYS A 250 12.87 -4.08 6.43
N THR A 251 13.17 -3.68 5.20
CA THR A 251 12.48 -2.58 4.51
C THR A 251 10.97 -2.76 4.47
N VAL A 252 10.50 -3.93 4.05
CA VAL A 252 9.07 -4.19 3.93
C VAL A 252 8.39 -4.29 5.30
N THR A 253 9.09 -4.80 6.32
CA THR A 253 8.62 -4.76 7.71
C THR A 253 8.45 -3.33 8.22
N VAL A 254 9.35 -2.41 7.86
CA VAL A 254 9.20 -0.98 8.18
C VAL A 254 7.97 -0.40 7.49
N VAL A 255 7.77 -0.64 6.19
CA VAL A 255 6.56 -0.20 5.45
C VAL A 255 5.29 -0.70 6.14
N LEU A 256 5.23 -1.99 6.46
CA LEU A 256 4.08 -2.58 7.14
C LEU A 256 3.85 -2.01 8.54
N GLY A 257 4.92 -1.78 9.31
CA GLY A 257 4.83 -1.19 10.64
C GLY A 257 4.28 0.22 10.60
N VAL A 258 4.77 1.05 9.67
CA VAL A 258 4.26 2.41 9.42
C VAL A 258 2.79 2.37 9.04
N PHE A 259 2.39 1.45 8.14
CA PHE A 259 0.99 1.28 7.76
C PHE A 259 0.10 1.02 8.99
N ILE A 260 0.47 0.07 9.84
CA ILE A 260 -0.31 -0.26 11.05
C ILE A 260 -0.40 0.95 11.98
N VAL A 261 0.70 1.66 12.22
CA VAL A 261 0.72 2.82 13.12
C VAL A 261 -0.17 3.95 12.60
N CYS A 262 -0.18 4.22 11.29
CA CYS A 262 -1.01 5.26 10.70
C CYS A 262 -2.51 4.91 10.69
N TRP A 263 -2.85 3.64 10.46
CA TRP A 263 -4.25 3.20 10.30
C TRP A 263 -4.93 2.76 11.60
N LEU A 264 -4.18 2.24 12.57
CA LEU A 264 -4.71 1.72 13.83
C LEU A 264 -5.56 2.75 14.59
N PRO A 265 -5.17 4.04 14.71
CA PRO A 265 -6.01 5.04 15.39
C PRO A 265 -7.40 5.18 14.76
N LEU A 266 -7.50 5.12 13.43
CA LEU A 266 -8.77 5.21 12.72
C LEU A 266 -9.60 3.94 12.89
N PHE A 267 -8.98 2.76 12.87
CA PHE A 267 -9.68 1.49 13.11
C PHE A 267 -10.25 1.41 14.53
N ILE A 268 -9.51 1.93 15.52
CA ILE A 268 -10.00 2.07 16.89
C ILE A 268 -11.17 3.06 16.94
N LEU A 269 -11.07 4.21 16.24
CA LEU A 269 -12.16 5.18 16.16
C LEU A 269 -13.44 4.57 15.60
N PHE A 270 -13.35 3.75 14.54
CA PHE A 270 -14.51 3.05 13.97
C PHE A 270 -15.10 1.99 14.91
N LEU A 271 -14.28 1.32 15.72
CA LEU A 271 -14.79 0.43 16.77
C LEU A 271 -15.55 1.24 17.83
N ILE A 272 -15.01 2.37 18.28
CA ILE A 272 -15.67 3.26 19.23
C ILE A 272 -17.01 3.76 18.66
N ASP A 273 -17.03 4.17 17.39
CA ASP A 273 -18.24 4.64 16.72
C ASP A 273 -19.35 3.57 16.64
N TYR A 274 -18.97 2.30 16.51
CA TYR A 274 -19.93 1.19 16.55
C TYR A 274 -20.56 1.05 17.95
N PHE A 275 -19.74 0.99 19.00
CA PHE A 275 -20.19 0.73 20.37
C PHE A 275 -20.80 1.94 21.08
N CYS A 276 -20.53 3.16 20.62
CA CYS A 276 -21.00 4.37 21.25
C CYS A 276 -22.29 4.90 20.62
N GLN A 277 -23.23 5.40 21.42
CA GLN A 277 -24.42 6.06 20.88
C GLN A 277 -24.08 7.43 20.29
N ALA A 278 -24.94 7.91 19.39
CA ALA A 278 -24.75 9.22 18.79
C ALA A 278 -24.72 10.30 19.90
N ARG A 279 -23.81 11.27 19.77
CA ARG A 279 -23.62 12.43 20.67
C ARG A 279 -22.93 12.18 22.02
N GLU A 280 -22.75 10.94 22.46
CA GLU A 280 -22.09 10.65 23.74
C GLU A 280 -20.55 10.78 23.64
N CYS A 281 -19.96 10.20 22.59
CA CYS A 281 -18.51 10.16 22.43
C CYS A 281 -17.95 11.40 21.74
N LYS A 282 -17.44 12.35 22.54
CA LYS A 282 -16.77 13.57 22.04
C LYS A 282 -15.59 13.28 21.10
N VAL A 283 -14.88 12.16 21.29
CA VAL A 283 -13.74 11.75 20.42
C VAL A 283 -14.15 11.58 18.95
N LEU A 284 -15.40 11.22 18.66
CA LEU A 284 -15.91 11.03 17.29
C LEU A 284 -16.03 12.35 16.52
N LYS A 285 -16.05 13.49 17.22
CA LYS A 285 -16.02 14.83 16.61
C LYS A 285 -14.63 15.18 16.07
N MET A 286 -13.58 14.54 16.59
CA MET A 286 -12.18 14.73 16.17
C MET A 286 -11.77 13.83 15.00
N SER A 287 -12.72 13.24 14.27
CA SER A 287 -12.46 12.26 13.21
C SER A 287 -11.56 12.76 12.08
N GLU A 288 -11.56 14.07 11.82
CA GLU A 288 -10.70 14.71 10.80
C GLU A 288 -9.20 14.48 11.07
N TYR A 289 -8.77 14.48 12.35
CA TYR A 289 -7.37 14.23 12.71
C TYR A 289 -6.95 12.76 12.52
N PHE A 290 -7.86 11.82 12.81
CA PHE A 290 -7.60 10.39 12.61
C PHE A 290 -7.52 10.05 11.12
N LEU A 291 -8.38 10.66 10.30
CA LEU A 291 -8.34 10.54 8.84
C LEU A 291 -7.05 11.14 8.27
N ALA A 292 -6.65 12.34 8.72
CA ALA A 292 -5.37 12.94 8.32
C ALA A 292 -4.17 12.03 8.67
N THR A 293 -4.19 11.41 9.86
CA THR A 293 -3.15 10.46 10.28
C THR A 293 -3.09 9.23 9.36
N ALA A 294 -4.24 8.69 8.97
CA ALA A 294 -4.30 7.56 8.04
C ALA A 294 -3.70 7.91 6.66
N ILE A 295 -3.86 9.16 6.21
CA ILE A 295 -3.39 9.61 4.90
C ILE A 295 -1.89 9.84 4.85
N ILE A 296 -1.25 10.15 5.98
CA ILE A 296 0.20 10.23 6.08
C ILE A 296 0.86 8.92 5.64
N ASN A 297 0.19 7.77 5.77
CA ASN A 297 0.68 6.50 5.22
C ASN A 297 1.00 6.58 3.72
N SER A 298 0.12 7.20 2.93
CA SER A 298 0.29 7.35 1.48
C SER A 298 1.44 8.29 1.10
N LEU A 299 1.84 9.19 2.02
CA LEU A 299 3.05 10.01 1.90
C LEU A 299 4.32 9.20 2.20
N LEU A 300 4.28 8.36 3.24
CA LEU A 300 5.47 7.66 3.73
C LEU A 300 5.94 6.56 2.76
N ASN A 301 5.06 6.02 1.93
CA ASN A 301 5.40 4.93 1.00
C ASN A 301 6.56 5.30 0.02
N PRO A 302 6.47 6.35 -0.82
CA PRO A 302 7.58 6.83 -1.65
C PRO A 302 8.87 7.13 -0.87
N ILE A 303 8.75 7.76 0.31
CA ILE A 303 9.90 8.07 1.18
C ILE A 303 10.60 6.78 1.60
N ILE A 304 9.86 5.77 2.04
CA ILE A 304 10.45 4.49 2.41
C ILE A 304 11.10 3.83 1.19
N TYR A 305 10.49 3.86 0.00
CA TYR A 305 11.09 3.28 -1.21
C TYR A 305 12.42 3.94 -1.60
N THR A 306 12.52 5.27 -1.49
CA THR A 306 13.76 6.00 -1.80
C THR A 306 14.86 5.76 -0.77
N LEU A 307 14.51 5.61 0.52
CA LEU A 307 15.46 5.29 1.58
C LEU A 307 15.97 3.86 1.50
N THR A 308 15.13 2.93 1.03
CA THR A 308 15.40 1.50 1.11
C THR A 308 15.89 0.89 -0.21
N SER A 309 15.52 1.46 -1.35
CA SER A 309 15.93 0.99 -2.68
C SER A 309 16.84 2.00 -3.37
N ARG A 310 18.15 1.68 -3.42
CA ARG A 310 19.14 2.46 -4.17
C ARG A 310 18.77 2.59 -5.65
N ASP A 311 18.18 1.55 -6.24
CA ASP A 311 17.74 1.55 -7.64
C ASP A 311 16.59 2.53 -7.85
N MET A 312 15.61 2.53 -6.95
CA MET A 312 14.44 3.41 -7.05
C MET A 312 14.84 4.86 -6.80
N ARG A 313 15.69 5.11 -5.80
CA ARG A 313 16.30 6.42 -5.54
C ARG A 313 17.03 6.98 -6.77
N LYS A 314 17.84 6.16 -7.44
CA LYS A 314 18.55 6.55 -8.68
C LYS A 314 17.59 6.83 -9.84
N ALA A 315 16.48 6.10 -9.95
CA ALA A 315 15.49 6.35 -10.98
C ALA A 315 14.75 7.68 -10.75
N ILE A 316 14.33 7.94 -9.51
CA ILE A 316 13.63 9.18 -9.12
C ILE A 316 14.55 10.40 -9.26
N LEU A 317 15.81 10.32 -8.80
CA LEU A 317 16.80 11.39 -9.00
C LEU A 317 17.05 11.69 -10.49
N ARG A 318 17.02 10.67 -11.36
CA ARG A 318 17.16 10.87 -12.83
C ARG A 318 15.99 11.64 -13.43
N LEU A 319 14.81 11.55 -12.83
CA LEU A 319 13.62 12.28 -13.26
C LEU A 319 13.61 13.71 -12.70
N LEU A 320 13.90 13.87 -11.41
CA LEU A 320 13.78 15.16 -10.71
C LEU A 320 14.98 16.10 -10.91
N CYS A 321 16.20 15.57 -11.05
CA CYS A 321 17.38 16.40 -11.24
C CYS A 321 18.45 15.68 -12.07
N ARG A 322 18.37 15.80 -13.40
CA ARG A 322 19.43 15.33 -14.32
C ARG A 322 20.83 15.88 -13.97
N PRO A 323 21.01 17.17 -13.62
CA PRO A 323 22.32 17.71 -13.25
C PRO A 323 22.86 17.20 -11.91
N CYS A 324 21.98 16.83 -10.96
CA CYS A 324 22.41 16.36 -9.62
C CYS A 324 23.06 14.97 -9.66
N LEU A 325 22.90 14.22 -10.76
CA LEU A 325 23.47 12.88 -10.91
C LEU A 325 24.74 12.85 -11.77
N LEU A 326 25.02 13.88 -12.56
CA LEU A 326 26.24 13.96 -13.33
C LEU A 326 27.32 14.68 -12.52
N ASN A 327 28.50 14.06 -12.41
CA ASN A 327 29.73 14.83 -12.21
C ASN A 327 30.01 15.67 -13.46
N LYS A 328 30.87 16.69 -13.34
CA LYS A 328 31.35 17.48 -14.49
C LYS A 328 31.94 16.60 -15.62
N ASP A 329 32.32 15.36 -15.30
CA ASP A 329 32.87 14.35 -16.22
C ASP A 329 31.82 13.35 -16.77
N GLY A 330 30.53 13.60 -16.60
CA GLY A 330 29.45 12.74 -17.15
C GLY A 330 29.21 11.42 -16.41
N LYS A 331 29.92 11.13 -15.31
CA LYS A 331 29.75 9.91 -14.49
C LYS A 331 28.73 10.10 -13.36
N MET A 332 28.01 9.03 -13.00
CA MET A 332 26.98 9.04 -11.94
C MET A 332 27.58 9.33 -10.55
N LYS A 333 27.06 10.35 -9.84
CA LYS A 333 27.40 10.62 -8.43
C LYS A 333 27.00 9.45 -7.52
N LYS A 334 27.93 8.98 -6.68
CA LYS A 334 27.65 8.02 -5.59
C LYS A 334 26.97 8.77 -4.44
N PHE A 335 25.65 8.70 -4.35
CA PHE A 335 24.91 9.16 -3.16
C PHE A 335 24.91 8.05 -2.09
N GLY A 336 25.69 8.23 -1.03
CA GLY A 336 25.62 7.44 0.20
C GLY A 336 24.85 8.24 1.25
N VAL A 337 23.72 7.70 1.74
CA VAL A 337 23.10 8.21 2.96
C VAL A 337 23.65 7.34 4.07
N ALA A 338 24.52 7.93 4.90
CA ALA A 338 25.31 7.21 5.91
C ALA A 338 24.46 6.50 6.98
N PHE A 339 23.18 6.84 7.12
CA PHE A 339 22.31 6.35 8.19
C PHE A 339 21.89 4.86 8.06
N LEU A 340 22.02 4.24 6.89
CA LEU A 340 21.69 2.80 6.69
C LEU A 340 22.85 1.95 6.16
N ASP A 341 24.03 2.55 5.93
CA ASP A 341 25.20 1.84 5.37
C ASP A 341 26.11 1.19 6.43
N PHE A 342 25.70 1.15 7.69
CA PHE A 342 26.40 0.40 8.74
C PHE A 342 26.13 -1.11 8.63
N SER A 343 26.61 -1.77 7.55
CA SER A 343 26.88 -3.22 7.55
C SER A 343 27.58 -3.80 6.31
N THR A 344 27.99 -3.01 5.32
CA THR A 344 28.77 -3.59 4.20
C THR A 344 30.03 -2.78 3.92
N THR A 345 31.07 -3.08 4.68
CA THR A 345 32.44 -2.63 4.49
C THR A 345 33.04 -3.25 3.21
N LYS A 346 33.64 -2.38 2.37
CA LYS A 346 34.87 -2.60 1.59
C LYS A 346 35.04 -3.78 0.61
N THR A 347 34.05 -4.64 0.34
CA THR A 347 34.28 -5.80 -0.56
C THR A 347 34.00 -5.57 -2.05
N ASP A 348 33.32 -4.48 -2.44
CA ASP A 348 32.90 -4.26 -3.83
C ASP A 348 34.04 -3.84 -4.78
N ALA A 349 35.20 -3.42 -4.27
CA ALA A 349 36.34 -3.03 -5.11
C ALA A 349 37.13 -4.23 -5.67
N ALA A 350 37.04 -5.41 -5.04
CA ALA A 350 37.78 -6.60 -5.47
C ALA A 350 37.04 -7.42 -6.54
N SER A 351 35.70 -7.32 -6.62
CA SER A 351 34.89 -8.18 -7.49
C SER A 351 34.95 -7.79 -8.97
N HIS A 352 35.34 -6.56 -9.31
CA HIS A 352 35.44 -6.11 -10.71
C HIS A 352 36.80 -6.39 -11.36
N ARG A 353 37.83 -6.84 -10.62
CA ARG A 353 39.13 -7.22 -11.21
C ARG A 353 39.25 -8.71 -11.54
N LEU A 354 38.40 -9.58 -10.99
CA LEU A 354 38.55 -11.03 -11.17
C LEU A 354 37.69 -11.64 -12.29
N GLU A 355 36.64 -10.95 -12.77
CA GLU A 355 35.79 -11.46 -13.89
C GLU A 355 36.32 -11.08 -15.28
N GLY A 356 37.43 -10.33 -15.37
CA GLY A 356 38.03 -9.89 -16.64
C GLY A 356 39.28 -10.65 -17.07
N LEU A 357 39.70 -11.70 -16.34
CA LEU A 357 40.97 -12.39 -16.56
C LEU A 357 40.82 -13.92 -16.68
N GLU A 358 39.71 -14.40 -17.27
CA GLU A 358 39.54 -15.80 -17.66
C GLU A 358 38.91 -15.89 -19.06
N THR A 359 39.50 -15.25 -20.07
CA THR A 359 39.18 -15.53 -21.50
C THR A 359 40.40 -15.33 -22.40
N THR A 360 41.52 -15.99 -22.11
CA THR A 360 42.59 -16.22 -23.12
C THR A 360 43.57 -17.27 -22.61
N VAL A 361 43.32 -18.57 -22.85
CA VAL A 361 44.39 -19.57 -23.04
C VAL A 361 43.89 -20.70 -23.97
N SER A 362 44.45 -20.71 -25.18
CA SER A 362 44.94 -21.84 -25.97
C SER A 362 44.11 -23.11 -26.15
N SER A 363 43.79 -23.37 -27.42
CA SER A 363 43.45 -24.67 -27.99
C SER A 363 44.58 -25.69 -27.79
N SER A 364 44.30 -26.82 -27.14
CA SER A 364 45.05 -28.06 -27.40
C SER A 364 44.18 -29.29 -27.11
N ASN A 365 44.29 -30.24 -28.04
CA ASN A 365 43.58 -31.51 -28.14
C ASN A 365 43.71 -32.38 -26.88
N CYS A 366 42.62 -33.07 -26.52
CA CYS A 366 42.66 -34.48 -26.09
C CYS A 366 41.25 -35.08 -25.97
N THR A 367 40.99 -36.14 -26.72
CA THR A 367 39.85 -37.07 -26.61
C THR A 367 40.12 -38.18 -25.57
N PRO A 368 39.10 -38.96 -25.15
CA PRO A 368 38.85 -39.31 -23.75
C PRO A 368 39.17 -40.78 -23.40
N SER A 369 39.23 -41.10 -22.10
CA SER A 369 38.61 -42.34 -21.56
C SER A 369 38.60 -42.47 -20.03
N ALA A 370 37.46 -43.00 -19.58
CA ALA A 370 37.21 -43.90 -18.44
C ALA A 370 37.56 -43.46 -16.99
N ILE A 371 36.54 -43.44 -16.12
CA ILE A 371 36.40 -44.40 -14.99
C ILE A 371 34.97 -44.35 -14.44
N LYS A 372 34.47 -45.55 -14.12
CA LYS A 372 33.11 -46.00 -13.77
C LYS A 372 32.61 -45.55 -12.39
N ALA A 373 31.27 -45.48 -12.29
CA ALA A 373 30.34 -45.90 -11.22
C ALA A 373 30.57 -45.34 -9.79
N ILE A 374 29.55 -44.93 -9.03
CA ILE A 374 28.50 -45.76 -8.43
C ILE A 374 27.31 -44.84 -8.04
N TYR A 375 26.09 -45.24 -8.40
CA TYR A 375 24.82 -44.67 -7.89
C TYR A 375 23.95 -45.82 -7.39
N PRO A 376 23.39 -45.79 -6.16
CA PRO A 376 22.26 -46.62 -5.81
C PRO A 376 20.94 -45.90 -6.13
N LYS A 377 20.02 -46.69 -6.68
CA LYS A 377 18.68 -46.34 -7.14
C LYS A 377 17.69 -46.88 -6.10
N ILE A 378 16.84 -46.04 -5.50
CA ILE A 378 15.68 -46.45 -4.68
C ILE A 378 14.58 -45.41 -4.96
N SER A 379 13.73 -45.63 -5.97
CA SER A 379 12.45 -46.37 -5.97
C SER A 379 11.32 -45.64 -5.23
N ARG A 380 10.36 -45.16 -6.03
CA ARG A 380 9.04 -44.69 -5.61
C ARG A 380 8.22 -45.85 -5.05
N ILE A 381 7.52 -45.60 -3.94
CA ILE A 381 6.11 -45.95 -3.76
C ILE A 381 5.45 -44.71 -3.17
#